data_AF-A0A7U6KMN6-F1
#
_entry.id   AF-A0A7U6KMN6-F1
#
_cell.length_a   1.000
_cell.length_b   1.000
_cell.length_c   1.000
_cell.angle_alpha   90.00
_cell.angle_beta   90.00
_cell.angle_gamma   90.00
#
_symmetry.space_group_name_H-M   'P 1'
#
loop_
_entity.id
_entity.type
_entity.pdbx_description
1 polymer ?
#
loop_
_entity_poly.entity_id
_entity_poly.type
_entity_poly.pdbx_seq_one_letter_code
_entity_poly.pdbx_strand_id
1 'polypeptide(L)'
;MIGLVFGIIQMFIFLVVPQHWTVPFFAAIWGFLTNWIAIWMVFNPIEPHFIPYLKLFSVQSRFPFIKPVMPHIARYRLQGGFMKRQEEVSEVFAEIVVKDLVTLENIMNEMMYGDRSAQTRELMKSHLYTVLESPVISTTLRVGLGRRDYGQLKNTIIDKSIVATMVPLRDPELNESRASKIFGLFRDRIRALTPSEFQNLLRPAFREDEMTLIILGGLTGFLAGWLHLVLVFFPSMP
;
A
#
# COMPACT_ATOMS: atom_id res chain seq x y z
N MET A 1 -15.35 20.36 15.72
CA MET A 1 -14.59 21.47 16.36
C MET A 1 -13.88 22.37 15.35
N ILE A 2 -13.29 21.83 14.27
CA ILE A 2 -12.64 22.63 13.21
C ILE A 2 -13.59 23.68 12.60
N GLY A 3 -14.83 23.29 12.30
CA GLY A 3 -15.84 24.22 11.75
C GLY A 3 -16.25 25.39 12.66
N LEU A 4 -16.05 25.30 13.98
CA LEU A 4 -16.40 26.40 14.91
C LEU A 4 -15.30 27.46 14.97
N VAL A 5 -14.03 27.03 15.03
CA VAL A 5 -12.87 27.94 14.90
C VAL A 5 -12.91 28.64 13.54
N PHE A 6 -13.33 27.91 12.52
CA PHE A 6 -13.50 28.40 11.16
C PHE A 6 -14.58 29.48 11.03
N GLY A 7 -15.77 29.25 11.59
CA GLY A 7 -16.85 30.23 11.57
C GLY A 7 -16.48 31.54 12.26
N ILE A 8 -15.68 31.49 13.32
CA ILE A 8 -15.19 32.68 14.03
C ILE A 8 -14.19 33.47 13.17
N ILE A 9 -13.27 32.80 12.49
CA ILE A 9 -12.31 33.44 11.58
C ILE A 9 -13.05 34.08 10.39
N GLN A 10 -14.02 33.38 9.81
CA GLN A 10 -14.85 33.89 8.72
C GLN A 10 -15.65 35.13 9.14
N MET A 11 -16.20 35.14 10.36
CA MET A 11 -16.92 36.30 10.91
C MET A 11 -16.01 37.53 11.08
N PHE A 12 -14.74 37.33 11.46
CA PHE A 12 -13.76 38.41 11.59
C PHE A 12 -13.28 38.96 10.24
N ILE A 13 -13.16 38.11 9.22
CA ILE A 13 -12.77 38.52 7.86
C ILE A 13 -13.87 39.37 7.20
N PHE A 14 -15.15 39.04 7.44
CA PHE A 14 -16.28 39.80 6.91
C PHE A 14 -16.33 41.25 7.46
N LEU A 15 -15.74 41.50 8.63
CA LEU A 15 -15.63 42.85 9.20
C LEU A 15 -14.59 43.74 8.49
N VAL A 16 -13.55 43.15 7.88
CA VAL A 16 -12.41 43.91 7.32
C VAL A 16 -12.56 44.13 5.81
N VAL A 17 -13.20 43.21 5.07
CA VAL A 17 -13.40 43.34 3.62
C VAL A 17 -14.83 42.94 3.24
N PRO A 18 -15.78 43.89 3.17
CA PRO A 18 -17.17 43.63 2.76
C PRO A 18 -17.30 43.52 1.24
N GLN A 19 -16.50 42.65 0.61
CA GLN A 19 -16.63 42.31 -0.81
C GLN A 19 -17.12 40.87 -0.95
N HIS A 20 -18.30 40.69 -1.52
CA HIS A 20 -19.01 39.39 -1.61
C HIS A 20 -18.26 38.33 -2.43
N TRP A 21 -17.40 38.76 -3.35
CA TRP A 21 -16.51 37.88 -4.13
C TRP A 21 -15.39 37.22 -3.31
N THR A 22 -15.12 37.70 -2.10
CA THR A 22 -14.12 37.07 -1.24
C THR A 22 -14.61 35.71 -0.71
N VAL A 23 -15.93 35.51 -0.59
CA VAL A 23 -16.51 34.29 -0.01
C VAL A 23 -16.19 33.03 -0.83
N PRO A 24 -16.40 32.97 -2.17
CA PRO A 24 -16.00 31.82 -2.97
C PRO A 24 -14.49 31.57 -2.99
N PHE A 25 -13.69 32.64 -3.01
CA PHE A 25 -12.24 32.55 -3.04
C PHE A 25 -11.68 31.97 -1.74
N PHE A 26 -12.13 32.48 -0.59
CA PHE A 26 -11.74 31.93 0.70
C PHE A 26 -12.27 30.50 0.88
N ALA A 27 -13.50 30.20 0.45
CA ALA A 27 -14.03 28.84 0.50
C ALA A 27 -13.16 27.83 -0.30
N ALA A 28 -12.64 28.25 -1.46
CA ALA A 28 -11.71 27.46 -2.25
C ALA A 28 -10.37 27.21 -1.52
N ILE A 29 -9.75 28.28 -1.00
CA ILE A 29 -8.49 28.19 -0.25
C ILE A 29 -8.65 27.28 0.97
N TRP A 30 -9.79 27.40 1.65
CA TRP A 30 -10.08 26.61 2.84
C TRP A 30 -10.36 25.14 2.52
N GLY A 31 -11.06 24.85 1.42
CA GLY A 31 -11.25 23.49 0.92
C GLY A 31 -9.90 22.83 0.60
N PHE A 32 -9.03 23.57 -0.09
CA PHE A 32 -7.66 23.15 -0.37
C PHE A 32 -6.86 22.87 0.91
N LEU A 33 -6.84 23.83 1.84
CA LEU A 33 -6.05 23.74 3.07
C LEU A 33 -6.54 22.64 4.01
N THR A 34 -7.85 22.48 4.15
CA THR A 34 -8.44 21.43 5.01
C THR A 34 -8.08 20.05 4.48
N ASN A 35 -8.19 19.84 3.16
CA ASN A 35 -7.84 18.55 2.59
C ASN A 35 -6.33 18.27 2.67
N TRP A 36 -5.50 19.29 2.45
CA TRP A 36 -4.06 19.19 2.64
C TRP A 36 -3.67 18.82 4.07
N ILE A 37 -4.29 19.46 5.08
CA ILE A 37 -4.06 19.15 6.50
C ILE A 37 -4.57 17.75 6.84
N ALA A 38 -5.70 17.31 6.27
CA ALA A 38 -6.24 15.98 6.50
C ALA A 38 -5.24 14.91 6.04
N ILE A 39 -4.74 15.02 4.81
CA ILE A 39 -3.69 14.13 4.28
C ILE A 39 -2.44 14.18 5.15
N TRP A 40 -2.00 15.38 5.55
CA TRP A 40 -0.82 15.52 6.40
C TRP A 40 -0.98 14.81 7.75
N MET A 41 -2.15 14.93 8.39
CA MET A 41 -2.47 14.29 9.69
C MET A 41 -2.60 12.77 9.59
N VAL A 42 -2.97 12.27 8.42
CA VAL A 42 -3.10 10.85 8.13
C VAL A 42 -1.71 10.17 8.13
N PHE A 43 -0.69 10.84 7.61
CA PHE A 43 0.68 10.29 7.50
C PHE A 43 1.66 10.74 8.58
N ASN A 44 1.47 11.91 9.20
CA ASN A 44 2.34 12.42 10.27
C ASN A 44 1.60 12.54 11.61
N PRO A 45 2.28 12.33 12.75
CA PRO A 45 3.67 11.90 12.90
C PRO A 45 3.80 10.38 12.77
N ILE A 46 4.95 9.96 12.22
CA ILE A 46 5.30 8.56 11.96
C ILE A 46 5.46 7.81 13.29
N GLU A 47 6.22 8.42 14.20
CA GLU A 47 6.46 7.93 15.53
C GLU A 47 5.47 8.52 16.55
N PRO A 48 5.03 7.74 17.55
CA PRO A 48 4.08 8.20 18.56
C PRO A 48 4.72 9.29 19.43
N HIS A 49 4.20 10.52 19.29
CA HIS A 49 4.59 11.64 20.14
C HIS A 49 3.60 11.79 21.30
N PHE A 50 4.12 11.83 22.51
CA PHE A 50 3.33 11.97 23.74
C PHE A 50 3.32 13.43 24.19
N ILE A 51 2.21 14.12 23.94
CA ILE A 51 2.05 15.51 24.38
C ILE A 51 1.41 15.50 25.78
N PRO A 52 2.05 16.08 26.81
CA PRO A 52 1.44 16.21 28.13
C PRO A 52 0.30 17.24 28.08
N TYR A 53 -0.86 16.90 28.62
CA TYR A 53 -2.00 17.80 28.76
C TYR A 53 -2.61 17.69 30.16
N LEU A 54 -3.10 18.83 30.65
CA LEU A 54 -3.75 18.90 31.95
C LEU A 54 -5.18 18.36 31.81
N LYS A 55 -5.43 17.16 32.34
CA LYS A 55 -6.76 16.55 32.31
C LYS A 55 -7.52 16.92 33.58
N LEU A 56 -8.48 17.83 33.45
CA LEU A 56 -9.31 18.32 34.56
C LEU A 56 -10.68 17.63 34.65
N PHE A 57 -11.14 17.06 33.53
CA PHE A 57 -12.50 16.50 33.41
C PHE A 57 -12.46 15.14 32.73
N SER A 58 -13.21 14.16 33.25
CA SER A 58 -13.45 12.89 32.57
C SER A 58 -14.90 12.82 32.09
N VAL A 59 -15.07 12.58 30.79
CA VAL A 59 -16.39 12.36 30.18
C VAL A 59 -16.88 10.96 30.55
N GLN A 60 -18.09 10.84 31.09
CA GLN A 60 -18.73 9.55 31.43
C GLN A 60 -20.06 9.41 30.69
N SER A 61 -20.42 8.18 30.33
CA SER A 61 -21.62 7.85 29.54
C SER A 61 -22.96 8.00 30.30
N ARG A 62 -22.96 8.31 31.60
CA ARG A 62 -24.16 8.38 32.46
C ARG A 62 -24.18 9.70 33.22
N PHE A 63 -25.36 10.31 33.35
CA PHE A 63 -25.52 11.62 34.00
C PHE A 63 -25.09 11.56 35.48
N PRO A 64 -24.29 12.53 35.99
CA PRO A 64 -23.73 13.70 35.30
C PRO A 64 -22.55 13.35 34.37
N PHE A 65 -22.61 13.84 33.12
CA PHE A 65 -21.68 13.50 32.04
C PHE A 65 -20.20 13.90 32.27
N ILE A 66 -19.95 14.74 33.27
CA ILE A 66 -18.63 15.30 33.57
C ILE A 66 -18.33 15.03 35.06
N LYS A 67 -17.32 14.22 35.34
CA LYS A 67 -16.76 14.12 36.70
C LYS A 67 -15.49 14.96 36.78
N PRO A 68 -15.42 15.95 37.70
CA PRO A 68 -14.16 16.61 38.00
C PRO A 68 -13.22 15.57 38.61
N VAL A 69 -12.03 15.47 38.05
CA VAL A 69 -10.96 14.58 38.53
C VAL A 69 -9.78 15.45 38.93
N MET A 70 -8.99 14.99 39.92
CA MET A 70 -7.80 15.73 40.35
C MET A 70 -6.91 16.05 39.15
N PRO A 71 -6.36 17.28 39.07
CA PRO A 71 -5.47 17.68 37.97
C PRO A 71 -4.26 16.74 37.93
N HIS A 72 -4.25 15.85 36.94
CA HIS A 72 -3.12 14.97 36.68
C HIS A 72 -2.63 15.18 35.25
N ILE A 73 -1.32 15.12 35.06
CA ILE A 73 -0.69 15.25 33.75
C ILE A 73 -0.95 13.94 32.98
N ALA A 74 -1.87 14.00 32.01
CA ALA A 74 -2.14 12.91 31.10
C ALA A 74 -1.30 13.08 29.82
N ARG A 75 -0.95 11.98 29.15
CA ARG A 75 -0.20 12.00 27.89
C ARG A 75 -1.11 11.65 26.73
N TYR A 76 -1.28 12.56 25.77
CA TYR A 76 -2.01 12.27 24.53
C TYR A 76 -1.06 11.67 23.50
N ARG A 77 -1.39 10.49 22.98
CA ARG A 77 -0.61 9.82 21.91
C ARG A 77 -1.03 10.36 20.55
N LEU A 78 -0.28 11.35 20.06
CA LEU A 78 -0.42 11.86 18.70
C LEU A 78 0.39 10.96 17.77
N GLN A 79 -0.30 10.32 16.83
CA GLN A 79 0.31 9.46 15.81
C GLN A 79 -0.59 9.47 14.58
N GLY A 80 0.01 9.49 13.39
CA GLY A 80 -0.71 9.48 12.13
C GLY A 80 -1.70 8.31 12.05
N GLY A 81 -2.87 8.56 11.45
CA GLY A 81 -3.96 7.59 11.37
C GLY A 81 -3.54 6.26 10.73
N PHE A 82 -2.67 6.29 9.71
CA PHE A 82 -2.17 5.09 9.05
C PHE A 82 -1.24 4.27 9.93
N MET A 83 -0.30 4.93 10.63
CA MET A 83 0.65 4.23 11.50
C MET A 83 -0.05 3.58 12.71
N LYS A 84 -1.17 4.16 13.17
CA LYS A 84 -2.03 3.52 14.19
C LYS A 84 -2.71 2.24 13.69
N ARG A 85 -2.93 2.11 12.39
CA ARG A 85 -3.59 0.96 11.74
C ARG A 85 -2.62 0.14 10.87
N GLN A 86 -1.32 0.24 11.14
CA GLN A 86 -0.29 -0.42 10.33
C GLN A 86 -0.55 -1.93 10.18
N GLU A 87 -1.01 -2.61 11.23
CA GLU A 87 -1.34 -4.05 11.15
C GLU A 87 -2.48 -4.34 10.17
N GLU A 88 -3.60 -3.59 10.25
CA GLU A 88 -4.75 -3.74 9.35
C GLU A 88 -4.37 -3.46 7.89
N VAL A 89 -3.59 -2.38 7.66
CA VAL A 89 -3.20 -1.96 6.31
C VAL A 89 -2.16 -2.92 5.71
N SER A 90 -1.26 -3.47 6.53
CA SER A 90 -0.25 -4.44 6.07
C SER A 90 -0.87 -5.73 5.55
N GLU A 91 -1.97 -6.18 6.16
CA GLU A 91 -2.69 -7.39 5.75
C GLU A 91 -3.29 -7.23 4.35
N VAL A 92 -4.04 -6.14 4.13
CA VAL A 92 -4.66 -5.82 2.83
C VAL A 92 -3.60 -5.59 1.75
N PHE A 93 -2.51 -4.89 2.09
CA PHE A 93 -1.44 -4.63 1.14
C PHE A 93 -0.71 -5.92 0.73
N ALA A 94 -0.45 -6.82 1.69
CA ALA A 94 0.15 -8.13 1.39
C ALA A 94 -0.76 -8.98 0.50
N GLU A 95 -2.09 -8.94 0.72
CA GLU A 95 -3.08 -9.62 -0.13
C GLU A 95 -2.99 -9.18 -1.59
N ILE A 96 -3.00 -7.87 -1.82
CA ILE A 96 -2.93 -7.29 -3.16
C ILE A 96 -1.60 -7.65 -3.83
N VAL A 97 -0.47 -7.41 -3.16
CA VAL A 97 0.86 -7.66 -3.74
C VAL A 97 1.07 -9.14 -4.08
N VAL A 98 0.60 -10.06 -3.25
CA VAL A 98 0.82 -11.48 -3.55
C VAL A 98 -0.11 -11.97 -4.65
N LYS A 99 -1.34 -11.46 -4.69
CA LYS A 99 -2.30 -11.77 -5.75
C LYS A 99 -1.85 -11.24 -7.11
N ASP A 100 -1.27 -10.03 -7.14
CA ASP A 100 -1.00 -9.32 -8.39
C ASP A 100 0.47 -9.44 -8.86
N LEU A 101 1.43 -9.75 -7.98
CA LEU A 101 2.87 -9.59 -8.25
C LEU A 101 3.70 -10.89 -8.17
N VAL A 102 3.25 -11.93 -7.45
CA VAL A 102 4.06 -13.15 -7.19
C VAL A 102 3.26 -14.42 -7.49
N THR A 103 2.77 -14.57 -8.72
CA THR A 103 2.34 -15.89 -9.19
C THR A 103 3.59 -16.70 -9.58
N LEU A 104 3.73 -17.91 -9.04
CA LEU A 104 4.83 -18.82 -9.40
C LEU A 104 4.93 -19.00 -10.92
N GLU A 105 3.77 -18.98 -11.59
CA GLU A 105 3.63 -19.01 -13.04
C GLU A 105 4.34 -17.85 -13.73
N ASN A 106 4.13 -16.59 -13.30
CA ASN A 106 4.77 -15.43 -13.93
C ASN A 106 6.30 -15.48 -13.78
N ILE A 107 6.78 -15.88 -12.61
CA ILE A 107 8.23 -16.01 -12.35
C ILE A 107 8.83 -17.13 -13.21
N MET A 108 8.15 -18.30 -13.29
CA MET A 108 8.59 -19.42 -14.12
C MET A 108 8.63 -19.05 -15.60
N ASN A 109 7.58 -18.36 -16.06
CA ASN A 109 7.45 -17.94 -17.44
C ASN A 109 8.58 -16.96 -17.80
N GLU A 110 8.86 -15.98 -16.93
CA GLU A 110 9.97 -15.05 -17.10
C GLU A 110 11.33 -15.77 -17.09
N MET A 111 11.54 -16.72 -16.18
CA MET A 111 12.76 -17.52 -16.11
C MET A 111 13.00 -18.38 -17.37
N MET A 112 11.95 -18.76 -18.09
CA MET A 112 12.01 -19.73 -19.20
C MET A 112 11.90 -19.11 -20.60
N TYR A 113 11.26 -17.94 -20.70
CA TYR A 113 11.00 -17.24 -21.95
C TYR A 113 11.37 -15.75 -21.92
N GLY A 114 11.66 -15.18 -20.76
CA GLY A 114 12.08 -13.78 -20.62
C GLY A 114 13.50 -13.52 -21.13
N ASP A 115 13.97 -12.29 -20.95
CA ASP A 115 15.21 -11.78 -21.53
C ASP A 115 16.46 -12.56 -21.09
N ARG A 116 16.43 -13.11 -19.86
CA ARG A 116 17.54 -13.91 -19.29
C ARG A 116 17.32 -15.42 -19.35
N SER A 117 16.32 -15.88 -20.09
CA SER A 117 15.98 -17.31 -20.18
C SER A 117 17.12 -18.21 -20.65
N ALA A 118 18.00 -17.72 -21.54
CA ALA A 118 19.16 -18.48 -22.00
C ALA A 118 20.14 -18.83 -20.85
N GLN A 119 20.34 -17.90 -19.91
CA GLN A 119 21.22 -18.10 -18.75
C GLN A 119 20.62 -19.11 -17.77
N THR A 120 19.31 -18.98 -17.52
CA THR A 120 18.56 -19.94 -16.69
C THR A 120 18.62 -21.35 -17.28
N ARG A 121 18.42 -21.47 -18.60
CA ARG A 121 18.53 -22.76 -19.29
C ARG A 121 19.91 -23.36 -19.13
N GLU A 122 20.98 -22.59 -19.33
CA GLU A 122 22.36 -23.09 -19.20
C GLU A 122 22.67 -23.59 -17.78
N LEU A 123 22.21 -22.87 -16.75
CA LEU A 123 22.32 -23.32 -15.37
C LEU A 123 21.59 -24.66 -15.16
N MET A 124 20.38 -24.79 -15.70
CA MET A 124 19.60 -26.03 -15.61
C MET A 124 20.31 -27.19 -16.34
N LYS A 125 20.89 -26.93 -17.53
CA LYS A 125 21.71 -27.90 -18.27
C LYS A 125 22.87 -28.40 -17.43
N SER A 126 23.60 -27.50 -16.76
CA SER A 126 24.77 -27.86 -15.94
C SER A 126 24.41 -28.82 -14.79
N HIS A 127 23.25 -28.61 -14.15
CA HIS A 127 22.76 -29.46 -13.07
C HIS A 127 22.28 -30.83 -13.59
N LEU A 128 21.56 -30.86 -14.71
CA LEU A 128 21.10 -32.09 -15.34
C LEU A 128 22.28 -32.95 -15.84
N TYR A 129 23.32 -32.32 -16.40
CA TYR A 129 24.55 -33.02 -16.78
C TYR A 129 25.20 -33.69 -15.56
N THR A 130 25.27 -32.99 -14.43
CA THR A 130 25.85 -33.54 -13.19
C THR A 130 25.10 -34.80 -12.71
N VAL A 131 23.77 -34.82 -12.82
CA VAL A 131 22.96 -35.99 -12.42
C VAL A 131 23.12 -37.14 -13.41
N LEU A 132 23.06 -36.86 -14.72
CA LEU A 132 23.19 -37.87 -15.78
C LEU A 132 24.60 -38.47 -15.85
N GLU A 133 25.63 -37.72 -15.46
CA GLU A 133 27.01 -38.20 -15.40
C GLU A 133 27.34 -38.98 -14.12
N SER A 134 26.37 -39.16 -13.22
CA SER A 134 26.57 -40.04 -12.07
C SER A 134 26.96 -41.47 -12.51
N PRO A 135 27.87 -42.15 -11.78
CA PRO A 135 28.46 -43.41 -12.24
C PRO A 135 27.43 -44.51 -12.51
N VAL A 136 26.37 -44.56 -11.70
CA VAL A 136 25.32 -45.57 -11.77
C VAL A 136 24.39 -45.32 -12.96
N ILE A 137 23.97 -44.07 -13.17
CA ILE A 137 23.03 -43.69 -14.23
C ILE A 137 23.71 -43.77 -15.60
N SER A 138 24.91 -43.21 -15.73
CA SER A 138 25.66 -43.20 -16.98
C SER A 138 26.04 -44.61 -17.46
N THR A 139 26.39 -45.50 -16.54
CA THR A 139 26.72 -46.90 -16.87
C THR A 139 25.48 -47.67 -17.32
N THR A 140 24.38 -47.56 -16.58
CA THR A 140 23.13 -48.26 -16.89
C THR A 140 22.58 -47.82 -18.26
N LEU A 141 22.59 -46.51 -18.52
CA LEU A 141 22.11 -45.96 -19.79
C LEU A 141 23.04 -46.29 -20.96
N ARG A 142 24.37 -46.28 -20.78
CA ARG A 142 25.32 -46.66 -21.86
C ARG A 142 25.23 -48.14 -22.22
N VAL A 143 24.99 -49.01 -21.24
CA VAL A 143 24.86 -50.45 -21.46
C VAL A 143 23.52 -50.78 -22.13
N GLY A 144 22.43 -50.11 -21.73
CA GLY A 144 21.10 -50.35 -22.32
C GLY A 144 20.89 -49.74 -23.71
N LEU A 145 21.46 -48.55 -23.98
CA LEU A 145 21.19 -47.78 -25.21
C LEU A 145 22.35 -47.79 -26.21
N GLY A 146 23.55 -48.22 -25.81
CA GLY A 146 24.73 -48.11 -26.66
C GLY A 146 25.31 -46.68 -26.72
N ARG A 147 26.59 -46.57 -27.14
CA ARG A 147 27.38 -45.32 -27.03
C ARG A 147 26.85 -44.16 -27.88
N ARG A 148 26.27 -44.42 -29.06
CA ARG A 148 25.74 -43.38 -29.96
C ARG A 148 24.42 -42.81 -29.44
N ASP A 149 23.50 -43.68 -29.04
CA ASP A 149 22.17 -43.26 -28.62
C ASP A 149 22.19 -42.65 -27.22
N TYR A 150 23.15 -43.01 -26.36
CA TYR A 150 23.40 -42.31 -25.10
C TYR A 150 23.73 -40.82 -25.32
N GLY A 151 24.56 -40.50 -26.31
CA GLY A 151 24.93 -39.12 -26.63
C GLY A 151 23.74 -38.31 -27.15
N GLN A 152 22.92 -38.89 -28.02
CA GLN A 152 21.69 -38.25 -28.51
C GLN A 152 20.66 -38.07 -27.39
N LEU A 153 20.46 -39.10 -26.56
CA LEU A 153 19.56 -39.05 -25.42
C LEU A 153 19.97 -37.95 -24.43
N LYS A 154 21.28 -37.77 -24.16
CA LYS A 154 21.76 -36.70 -23.28
C LYS A 154 21.30 -35.32 -23.74
N ASN A 155 21.40 -35.03 -25.05
CA ASN A 155 20.99 -33.74 -25.62
C ASN A 155 19.45 -33.62 -25.74
N THR A 156 18.75 -34.68 -26.12
CA THR A 156 17.29 -34.69 -26.24
C THR A 156 16.58 -34.62 -24.89
N ILE A 157 17.10 -35.32 -23.86
CA ILE A 157 16.58 -35.23 -22.49
C ILE A 157 16.69 -33.79 -22.04
N ILE A 158 17.83 -33.14 -22.23
CA ILE A 158 18.06 -31.77 -21.78
C ILE A 158 17.10 -30.77 -22.45
N ASP A 159 16.95 -30.83 -23.77
CA ASP A 159 16.07 -29.90 -24.49
C ASP A 159 14.58 -30.16 -24.18
N LYS A 160 14.18 -31.43 -23.99
CA LYS A 160 12.80 -31.77 -23.61
C LYS A 160 12.51 -31.59 -22.12
N SER A 161 13.49 -31.74 -21.23
CA SER A 161 13.31 -31.62 -19.77
C SER A 161 13.06 -30.17 -19.36
N ILE A 162 13.68 -29.22 -20.05
CA ILE A 162 13.45 -27.78 -19.82
C ILE A 162 11.96 -27.48 -20.07
N VAL A 163 11.39 -27.96 -21.17
CA VAL A 163 9.96 -27.74 -21.50
C VAL A 163 9.03 -28.56 -20.59
N ALA A 164 9.39 -29.81 -20.28
CA ALA A 164 8.56 -30.70 -19.47
C ALA A 164 8.45 -30.27 -18.00
N THR A 165 9.43 -29.54 -17.47
CA THR A 165 9.40 -29.02 -16.09
C THR A 165 8.32 -27.95 -15.90
N MET A 166 7.80 -27.36 -16.97
CA MET A 166 6.70 -26.39 -16.90
C MET A 166 5.35 -27.01 -16.54
N VAL A 167 5.15 -28.30 -16.81
CA VAL A 167 3.85 -28.96 -16.68
C VAL A 167 3.47 -29.24 -15.22
N PRO A 168 4.37 -29.76 -14.36
CA PRO A 168 4.07 -29.99 -12.94
C PRO A 168 3.88 -28.70 -12.12
N LEU A 169 4.36 -27.57 -12.62
CA LEU A 169 4.32 -26.26 -11.94
C LEU A 169 3.05 -25.46 -12.29
N ARG A 170 2.24 -25.98 -13.20
CA ARG A 170 0.90 -25.47 -13.52
C ARG A 170 -0.20 -26.23 -12.78
N ASP A 171 0.16 -27.16 -11.90
CA ASP A 171 -0.79 -27.90 -11.08
C ASP A 171 -1.45 -26.95 -10.06
N PRO A 172 -2.79 -26.76 -10.11
CA PRO A 172 -3.51 -25.87 -9.21
C PRO A 172 -3.25 -26.15 -7.73
N GLU A 173 -3.11 -27.42 -7.34
CA GLU A 173 -3.02 -27.85 -5.94
C GLU A 173 -1.62 -27.57 -5.33
N LEU A 174 -0.57 -27.69 -6.15
CA LEU A 174 0.81 -27.33 -5.79
C LEU A 174 1.02 -25.81 -5.79
N ASN A 175 0.33 -25.09 -6.67
CA ASN A 175 0.41 -23.63 -6.75
C ASN A 175 -0.28 -22.96 -5.57
N GLU A 176 -1.48 -23.38 -5.18
CA GLU A 176 -2.23 -22.76 -4.09
C GLU A 176 -1.52 -22.94 -2.73
N SER A 177 -1.06 -24.16 -2.44
CA SER A 177 -0.41 -24.48 -1.16
C SER A 177 0.95 -23.82 -0.97
N ARG A 178 1.73 -23.63 -2.05
CA ARG A 178 3.03 -22.95 -2.01
C ARG A 178 2.90 -21.44 -2.11
N ALA A 179 1.96 -20.93 -2.91
CA ALA A 179 1.63 -19.50 -2.96
C ALA A 179 1.15 -19.01 -1.60
N SER A 180 0.33 -19.78 -0.88
CA SER A 180 -0.12 -19.46 0.48
C SER A 180 1.04 -19.37 1.50
N LYS A 181 2.10 -20.18 1.35
CA LYS A 181 3.28 -20.07 2.21
C LYS A 181 4.14 -18.85 1.88
N ILE A 182 4.35 -18.58 0.59
CA ILE A 182 5.03 -17.37 0.14
C ILE A 182 4.26 -16.13 0.61
N PHE A 183 2.93 -16.16 0.49
CA PHE A 183 2.02 -15.15 1.04
C PHE A 183 2.28 -14.88 2.52
N GLY A 184 2.27 -15.95 3.33
CA GLY A 184 2.52 -15.84 4.77
C GLY A 184 3.87 -15.18 5.07
N LEU A 185 4.94 -15.59 4.38
CA LEU A 185 6.27 -15.00 4.56
C LEU A 185 6.33 -13.52 4.19
N PHE A 186 5.72 -13.12 3.07
CA PHE A 186 5.68 -11.72 2.65
C PHE A 186 4.85 -10.85 3.61
N ARG A 187 3.67 -11.34 4.03
CA ARG A 187 2.83 -10.68 5.02
C ARG A 187 3.58 -10.46 6.32
N ASP A 188 4.23 -11.50 6.84
CA ASP A 188 4.94 -11.43 8.11
C ASP A 188 6.17 -10.50 8.01
N ARG A 189 6.83 -10.44 6.85
CA ARG A 189 7.92 -9.48 6.58
C ARG A 189 7.45 -8.04 6.48
N ILE A 190 6.34 -7.76 5.78
CA ILE A 190 5.76 -6.41 5.68
C ILE A 190 5.31 -5.94 7.08
N ARG A 191 4.71 -6.83 7.88
CA ARG A 191 4.31 -6.53 9.26
C ARG A 191 5.50 -6.25 10.17
N ALA A 192 6.64 -6.88 9.92
CA ALA A 192 7.88 -6.67 10.67
C ALA A 192 8.65 -5.40 10.28
N LEU A 193 8.21 -4.67 9.24
CA LEU A 193 8.85 -3.42 8.84
C LEU A 193 8.69 -2.34 9.91
N THR A 194 9.73 -1.51 10.04
CA THR A 194 9.64 -0.31 10.88
C THR A 194 8.62 0.69 10.30
N PRO A 195 8.05 1.59 11.12
CA PRO A 195 7.08 2.58 10.65
C PRO A 195 7.56 3.43 9.47
N SER A 196 8.87 3.73 9.40
CA SER A 196 9.48 4.50 8.31
C SER A 196 9.60 3.70 7.02
N GLU A 197 10.00 2.43 7.09
CA GLU A 197 10.06 1.53 5.94
C GLU A 197 8.67 1.27 5.35
N PHE A 198 7.68 1.05 6.23
CA PHE A 198 6.29 0.89 5.81
C PHE A 198 5.75 2.16 5.14
N GLN A 199 6.08 3.34 5.67
CA GLN A 199 5.71 4.59 5.02
C GLN A 199 6.36 4.73 3.64
N ASN A 200 7.64 4.38 3.48
CA ASN A 200 8.34 4.48 2.19
C ASN A 200 7.73 3.56 1.13
N LEU A 201 7.20 2.40 1.53
CA LEU A 201 6.47 1.48 0.66
C LEU A 201 5.15 2.10 0.16
N LEU A 202 4.38 2.73 1.06
CA LEU A 202 3.04 3.23 0.76
C LEU A 202 3.02 4.61 0.13
N ARG A 203 3.93 5.50 0.53
CA ARG A 203 3.92 6.91 0.14
C ARG A 203 3.92 7.17 -1.37
N PRO A 204 4.62 6.39 -2.21
CA PRO A 204 4.54 6.54 -3.66
C PRO A 204 3.12 6.38 -4.19
N ALA A 205 2.39 5.34 -3.76
CA ALA A 205 1.04 5.07 -4.23
C ALA A 205 0.04 6.17 -3.84
N PHE A 206 0.17 6.75 -2.64
CA PHE A 206 -0.73 7.83 -2.20
C PHE A 206 -0.37 9.19 -2.79
N ARG A 207 0.92 9.49 -3.00
CA ARG A 207 1.36 10.81 -3.51
C ARG A 207 0.77 11.17 -4.87
N GLU A 208 0.54 10.17 -5.71
CA GLU A 208 -0.10 10.37 -7.01
C GLU A 208 -1.55 10.87 -6.85
N ASP A 209 -2.27 10.34 -5.85
CA ASP A 209 -3.66 10.69 -5.58
C ASP A 209 -3.83 11.95 -4.70
N GLU A 210 -2.82 12.28 -3.88
CA GLU A 210 -2.84 13.44 -2.96
C GLU A 210 -3.19 14.75 -3.69
N MET A 211 -2.56 14.99 -4.83
CA MET A 211 -2.77 16.23 -5.59
C MET A 211 -4.19 16.32 -6.16
N THR A 212 -4.71 15.21 -6.70
CA THR A 212 -6.07 15.13 -7.24
C THR A 212 -7.09 15.41 -6.14
N LEU A 213 -6.92 14.79 -4.98
CA LEU A 213 -7.76 15.01 -3.80
C LEU A 213 -7.73 16.49 -3.37
N ILE A 214 -6.55 17.09 -3.23
CA ILE A 214 -6.40 18.48 -2.79
C ILE A 214 -7.07 19.46 -3.78
N ILE A 215 -6.89 19.24 -5.08
CA ILE A 215 -7.52 20.04 -6.14
C ILE A 215 -9.04 19.90 -6.09
N LEU A 216 -9.55 18.67 -5.91
CA LEU A 216 -10.98 18.42 -5.79
C LEU A 216 -11.57 19.13 -4.56
N GLY A 217 -10.85 19.12 -3.42
CA GLY A 217 -11.23 19.87 -2.22
C GLY A 217 -11.31 21.38 -2.46
N GLY A 218 -10.33 21.94 -3.18
CA GLY A 218 -10.35 23.36 -3.56
C GLY A 218 -11.50 23.71 -4.51
N LEU A 219 -11.73 22.87 -5.53
CA LEU A 219 -12.80 23.06 -6.52
C LEU A 219 -14.19 22.95 -5.88
N THR A 220 -14.42 21.94 -5.04
CA THR A 220 -15.68 21.77 -4.32
C THR A 220 -15.91 22.90 -3.31
N GLY A 221 -14.86 23.37 -2.63
CA GLY A 221 -14.90 24.57 -1.78
C GLY A 221 -15.27 25.83 -2.57
N PHE A 222 -14.68 26.03 -3.75
CA PHE A 222 -15.03 27.13 -4.65
C PHE A 222 -16.49 27.07 -5.09
N LEU A 223 -16.96 25.91 -5.55
CA LEU A 223 -18.34 25.71 -6.00
C LEU A 223 -19.34 25.91 -4.85
N ALA A 224 -19.04 25.41 -3.66
CA ALA A 224 -19.87 25.62 -2.48
C ALA A 224 -19.95 27.10 -2.11
N GLY A 225 -18.82 27.82 -2.14
CA GLY A 225 -18.79 29.26 -1.90
C GLY A 225 -19.49 30.08 -2.99
N TRP A 226 -19.39 29.66 -4.25
CA TRP A 226 -20.13 30.27 -5.37
C TRP A 226 -21.63 30.08 -5.24
N LEU A 227 -22.07 28.85 -4.93
CA LEU A 227 -23.46 28.52 -4.70
C LEU A 227 -24.01 29.26 -3.47
N HIS A 228 -23.20 29.43 -2.41
CA HIS A 228 -23.55 30.25 -1.27
C HIS A 228 -23.74 31.73 -1.66
N LEU A 229 -22.85 32.28 -2.49
CA LEU A 229 -23.00 33.64 -3.02
C LEU A 229 -24.31 33.75 -3.79
N VAL A 230 -24.59 32.85 -4.73
CA VAL A 230 -25.84 32.89 -5.51
C VAL A 230 -27.08 32.72 -4.62
N LEU A 231 -27.14 31.71 -3.75
CA LEU A 231 -28.33 31.48 -2.92
C LEU A 231 -28.59 32.54 -1.86
N VAL A 232 -27.55 33.19 -1.32
CA VAL A 232 -27.71 34.20 -0.26
C VAL A 232 -27.92 35.59 -0.85
N PHE A 233 -27.24 35.94 -1.96
CA PHE A 233 -27.35 37.27 -2.55
C PHE A 233 -28.48 37.41 -3.57
N PHE A 234 -28.78 36.39 -4.38
CA PHE A 234 -29.81 36.49 -5.41
C PHE A 234 -31.26 36.69 -4.88
N PRO A 235 -31.68 36.18 -3.69
CA PRO A 235 -32.98 36.52 -3.13
C PRO A 235 -33.03 37.87 -2.40
N SER A 236 -31.94 38.64 -2.38
CA SER A 236 -31.84 39.94 -1.70
C SER A 236 -31.82 41.15 -2.65
N MET A 237 -31.99 40.95 -3.96
CA MET A 237 -32.25 42.03 -4.91
C MET A 237 -33.77 42.17 -5.12
N PRO A 238 -34.40 43.30 -4.70
CA PRO A 238 -35.76 43.63 -5.08
C PRO A 238 -35.87 43.99 -6.58
#